data_AF-A0A7R9PFD6-F1
#
_entry.id   AF-A0A7R9PFD6-F1
#
_cell.length_a   1.000
_cell.length_b   1.000
_cell.length_c   1.000
_cell.angle_alpha   90.00
_cell.angle_beta   90.00
_cell.angle_gamma   90.00
#
_symmetry.space_group_name_H-M   'P 1'
#
loop_
_entity.id
_entity.type
_entity.pdbx_description
1 polymer ?
#
loop_
_entity_poly.entity_id
_entity_poly.type
_entity_poly.pdbx_seq_one_letter_code
_entity_poly.pdbx_strand_id
1 'polypeptide(L)'
;MDSFLVDELHPVMVLDAVLSSHPIVQSVGHPDEITELFDTISYNKAASIIRMLEDFLGADKFREGVSRFLNKFKFSNALTQDLYDELESSGPEALDITRVMDTWTRQMGFPVVTVTPQRGGFRELRQSRFLADPAALGDQQEGGYLWDIPVTYTTASSGKVHRAWLKSDIDSC
;
A
#
# COMPACT_ATOMS: atom_id res chain seq x y z
N MET A 1 2.80 -19.87 1.41
CA MET A 1 2.13 -18.60 1.07
C MET A 1 0.90 -18.38 1.94
N ASP A 2 0.14 -19.43 2.29
CA ASP A 2 -1.09 -19.32 3.08
C ASP A 2 -0.90 -18.73 4.50
N SER A 3 0.26 -18.93 5.13
CA SER A 3 0.57 -18.36 6.45
C SER A 3 0.69 -16.83 6.46
N PHE A 4 1.15 -16.22 5.35
CA PHE A 4 1.43 -14.78 5.30
C PHE A 4 0.20 -13.93 5.62
N LEU A 5 -0.99 -14.35 5.15
CA LEU A 5 -2.20 -13.59 5.41
C LEU A 5 -2.57 -13.58 6.89
N VAL A 6 -2.41 -14.72 7.55
CA VAL A 6 -2.78 -14.92 8.97
C VAL A 6 -1.74 -14.31 9.90
N ASP A 7 -0.46 -14.43 9.54
CA ASP A 7 0.65 -14.04 10.42
C ASP A 7 1.08 -12.59 10.20
N GLU A 8 0.96 -12.06 8.98
CA GLU A 8 1.44 -10.72 8.63
C GLU A 8 0.29 -9.74 8.37
N LEU A 9 -0.57 -10.03 7.38
CA LEU A 9 -1.57 -9.07 6.90
C LEU A 9 -2.71 -8.82 7.90
N HIS A 10 -3.40 -9.86 8.36
CA HIS A 10 -4.58 -9.67 9.22
C HIS A 10 -4.25 -9.02 10.56
N PRO A 11 -3.16 -9.38 11.27
CA PRO A 11 -2.81 -8.73 12.53
C PRO A 11 -2.54 -7.24 12.37
N VAL A 12 -1.83 -6.84 11.31
CA VAL A 12 -1.52 -5.42 11.09
C VAL A 12 -2.75 -4.61 10.69
N MET A 13 -3.72 -5.21 9.98
CA MET A 13 -4.99 -4.53 9.70
C MET A 13 -5.76 -4.17 10.98
N VAL A 14 -5.63 -4.94 12.06
CA VAL A 14 -6.27 -4.59 13.34
C VAL A 14 -5.56 -3.42 14.00
N LEU A 15 -4.23 -3.42 14.01
CA LEU A 15 -3.41 -2.36 14.61
C LEU A 15 -3.48 -1.04 13.83
N ASP A 16 -3.56 -1.11 12.50
CA ASP A 16 -3.56 0.07 11.64
C ASP A 16 -4.95 0.70 11.49
N ALA A 17 -6.00 0.05 12.02
CA ALA A 17 -7.39 0.52 11.99
C ALA A 17 -7.75 1.46 13.16
N VAL A 18 -6.80 1.85 14.01
CA VAL A 18 -7.05 2.77 15.15
C VAL A 18 -6.37 4.12 14.94
N LEU A 19 -6.84 5.14 15.68
CA LEU A 19 -6.33 6.52 15.56
C LEU A 19 -4.88 6.69 16.04
N SER A 20 -4.38 5.80 16.91
CA SER A 20 -3.00 5.82 17.40
C SER A 20 -1.99 5.17 16.45
N SER A 21 -2.42 4.77 15.24
CA SER A 21 -1.50 4.26 14.21
C SER A 21 -0.55 5.37 13.71
N HIS A 22 0.47 4.98 12.95
CA HIS A 22 1.45 5.88 12.33
C HIS A 22 1.81 5.47 10.89
N PRO A 23 2.36 6.39 10.08
CA PRO A 23 2.95 6.06 8.78
C PRO A 23 4.15 5.12 8.89
N ILE A 24 4.53 4.45 7.80
CA ILE A 24 5.77 3.64 7.75
C ILE A 24 6.98 4.55 7.66
N VAL A 25 6.95 5.52 6.75
CA VAL A 25 8.03 6.50 6.59
C VAL A 25 7.78 7.67 7.53
N GLN A 26 8.62 7.78 8.57
CA GLN A 26 8.54 8.83 9.57
C GLN A 26 9.90 9.50 9.77
N SER A 27 9.88 10.79 10.11
CA SER A 27 11.08 11.53 10.47
C SER A 27 11.41 11.27 11.94
N VAL A 28 12.65 10.88 12.22
CA VAL A 28 13.15 10.68 13.58
C VAL A 28 13.96 11.90 14.01
N GLY A 29 13.57 12.53 15.11
CA GLY A 29 14.26 13.69 15.67
C GLY A 29 15.30 13.32 16.71
N HIS A 30 15.04 12.26 17.50
CA HIS A 30 15.93 11.80 18.56
C HIS A 30 16.22 10.29 18.45
N PRO A 31 17.46 9.82 18.73
CA PRO A 31 17.81 8.40 18.61
C PRO A 31 16.93 7.45 19.43
N ASP A 32 16.36 7.91 20.54
CA ASP A 32 15.50 7.07 21.39
C ASP A 32 14.17 6.69 20.69
N GLU A 33 13.67 7.55 19.79
CA GLU A 33 12.47 7.33 18.97
C GLU A 33 12.69 6.22 17.92
N ILE A 34 13.95 5.85 17.63
CA ILE A 34 14.27 4.77 16.68
C ILE A 34 13.65 3.44 17.16
N THR A 35 13.61 3.22 18.48
CA THR A 35 13.05 1.98 19.04
C THR A 35 11.56 1.86 18.78
N GLU A 36 10.85 3.00 18.69
CA GLU A 36 9.42 3.07 18.40
C GLU A 36 9.11 2.72 16.93
N LEU A 37 10.08 2.89 16.02
CA LEU A 37 9.94 2.44 14.63
C LEU A 37 10.08 0.92 14.47
N PHE A 38 10.62 0.20 15.46
CA PHE A 38 10.74 -1.26 15.41
C PHE A 38 9.46 -1.96 15.87
N ASP A 39 8.37 -1.70 15.16
CA ASP A 39 7.03 -2.14 15.53
C ASP A 39 6.35 -2.98 14.43
N THR A 40 5.17 -3.52 14.75
CA THR A 40 4.38 -4.35 13.83
C THR A 40 3.97 -3.57 12.57
N ILE A 41 3.76 -2.25 12.63
CA ILE A 41 3.44 -1.46 11.43
C ILE A 41 4.64 -1.45 10.49
N SER A 42 5.84 -1.12 10.97
CA SER A 42 7.05 -1.06 10.14
C SER A 42 7.42 -2.39 9.49
N TYR A 43 7.12 -3.53 10.13
CA TYR A 43 7.39 -4.85 9.57
C TYR A 43 6.21 -5.39 8.75
N ASN A 44 5.06 -5.61 9.37
CA ASN A 44 3.96 -6.37 8.77
C ASN A 44 3.22 -5.57 7.70
N LYS A 45 3.02 -4.25 7.91
CA LYS A 45 2.38 -3.37 6.92
C LYS A 45 3.31 -3.19 5.72
N ALA A 46 4.59 -2.92 5.96
CA ALA A 46 5.58 -2.76 4.89
C ALA A 46 5.70 -4.04 4.06
N ALA A 47 5.78 -5.22 4.68
CA ALA A 47 5.80 -6.50 3.97
C ALA A 47 4.54 -6.70 3.11
N SER A 48 3.37 -6.35 3.64
CA SER A 48 2.10 -6.45 2.91
C SER A 48 2.04 -5.51 1.70
N ILE A 49 2.55 -4.29 1.83
CA ILE A 49 2.64 -3.31 0.73
C ILE A 49 3.67 -3.77 -0.31
N ILE A 50 4.82 -4.32 0.11
CA ILE A 50 5.82 -4.88 -0.81
C ILE A 50 5.21 -6.02 -1.63
N ARG A 51 4.39 -6.88 -1.01
CA ARG A 51 3.68 -7.96 -1.73
C ARG A 51 2.69 -7.42 -2.76
N MET A 52 1.98 -6.34 -2.43
CA MET A 52 1.08 -5.65 -3.36
C MET A 52 1.86 -5.01 -4.53
N LEU A 53 3.00 -4.35 -4.22
CA LEU A 53 3.92 -3.78 -5.20
C LEU A 53 4.45 -4.82 -6.18
N GLU A 54 4.91 -5.96 -5.69
CA GLU A 54 5.35 -7.08 -6.53
C GLU A 54 4.23 -7.56 -7.47
N ASP A 55 2.99 -7.65 -6.99
CA ASP A 55 1.86 -8.14 -7.79
C ASP A 55 1.50 -7.21 -8.96
N PHE A 56 1.47 -5.88 -8.76
CA PHE A 56 1.14 -4.96 -9.85
C PHE A 56 2.32 -4.65 -10.77
N LEU A 57 3.56 -4.73 -10.27
CA LEU A 57 4.77 -4.55 -11.07
C LEU A 57 5.11 -5.80 -11.89
N GLY A 58 4.76 -6.98 -11.35
CA GLY A 58 5.15 -8.29 -11.85
C GLY A 58 6.46 -8.77 -11.23
N ALA A 59 6.49 -10.03 -10.80
CA ALA A 59 7.60 -10.62 -10.04
C ALA A 59 8.98 -10.49 -10.72
N ASP A 60 9.04 -10.67 -12.04
CA ASP A 60 10.30 -10.57 -12.79
C ASP A 60 10.86 -9.14 -12.75
N LYS A 61 10.00 -8.13 -12.95
CA LYS A 61 10.40 -6.72 -12.93
C LYS A 61 10.73 -6.25 -11.53
N PHE A 62 9.93 -6.64 -10.55
CA PHE A 62 10.22 -6.40 -9.14
C PHE A 62 11.60 -6.95 -8.76
N ARG A 63 11.89 -8.21 -9.11
CA ARG A 63 13.19 -8.84 -8.83
C ARG A 63 14.35 -8.14 -9.56
N GLU A 64 14.14 -7.74 -10.81
CA GLU A 64 15.11 -6.97 -11.59
C GLU A 64 15.45 -5.64 -10.90
N GLY A 65 14.43 -4.84 -10.55
CA GLY A 65 14.59 -3.56 -9.87
C GLY A 65 15.28 -3.68 -8.50
N VAL A 66 14.87 -4.64 -7.68
CA VAL A 66 15.53 -4.93 -6.39
C VAL A 66 16.99 -5.34 -6.59
N SER A 67 17.28 -6.19 -7.58
CA SER A 67 18.65 -6.60 -7.88
C SER A 67 19.53 -5.43 -8.31
N ARG A 68 18.99 -4.51 -9.11
CA ARG A 68 19.69 -3.28 -9.51
C ARG A 68 19.96 -2.37 -8.32
N PHE A 69 18.95 -2.13 -7.48
CA PHE A 69 19.07 -1.36 -6.24
C PHE A 69 20.19 -1.91 -5.35
N LEU A 70 20.17 -3.21 -5.02
CA LEU A 70 21.19 -3.83 -4.19
C LEU A 70 22.59 -3.73 -4.81
N ASN A 71 22.71 -3.90 -6.12
CA ASN A 71 24.00 -3.79 -6.81
C ASN A 71 24.55 -2.36 -6.87
N LYS A 72 23.68 -1.36 -7.01
CA LYS A 72 24.04 0.05 -7.08
C LYS A 72 24.46 0.61 -5.72
N PHE A 73 23.74 0.23 -4.67
CA PHE A 73 23.95 0.76 -3.31
C PHE A 73 24.74 -0.16 -2.39
N LYS A 74 25.30 -1.27 -2.91
CA LYS A 74 26.17 -2.16 -2.14
C LYS A 74 27.30 -1.37 -1.45
N PHE A 75 27.53 -1.69 -0.19
CA PHE A 75 28.56 -1.04 0.65
C PHE A 75 28.36 0.47 0.86
N SER A 76 27.15 0.98 0.64
CA SER A 76 26.75 2.37 0.90
C SER A 76 25.36 2.40 1.56
N ASN A 77 24.83 3.59 1.75
CA ASN A 77 23.48 3.83 2.26
C ASN A 77 22.53 4.18 1.10
N ALA A 78 21.24 4.03 1.34
CA ALA A 78 20.18 4.37 0.39
C ALA A 78 19.00 5.01 1.13
N LEU A 79 18.23 5.83 0.41
CA LEU A 79 16.98 6.40 0.84
C LEU A 79 15.81 5.63 0.22
N THR A 80 14.60 5.85 0.75
CA THR A 80 13.37 5.27 0.20
C THR A 80 13.20 5.57 -1.30
N GLN A 81 13.51 6.81 -1.71
CA GLN A 81 13.42 7.23 -3.12
C GLN A 81 14.35 6.41 -4.03
N ASP A 82 15.53 6.05 -3.56
CA ASP A 82 16.50 5.28 -4.36
C ASP A 82 15.95 3.90 -4.75
N LEU A 83 15.14 3.28 -3.88
CA LEU A 83 14.46 2.02 -4.20
C LEU A 83 13.37 2.23 -5.25
N TYR A 84 12.57 3.30 -5.10
CA TYR A 84 11.49 3.60 -6.04
C TYR A 84 12.03 3.88 -7.44
N ASP A 85 13.11 4.66 -7.55
CA ASP A 85 13.75 4.98 -8.83
C ASP A 85 14.24 3.73 -9.58
N GLU A 86 14.82 2.77 -8.87
CA GLU A 86 15.30 1.52 -9.49
C GLU A 86 14.15 0.58 -9.88
N LEU A 87 13.06 0.58 -9.11
CA LEU A 87 11.85 -0.16 -9.46
C LEU A 87 11.16 0.45 -10.68
N GLU A 88 11.00 1.77 -10.74
CA GLU A 88 10.40 2.48 -11.88
C GLU A 88 11.18 2.22 -13.17
N SER A 89 12.51 2.29 -13.07
CA SER A 89 13.42 2.01 -14.19
C SER A 89 13.34 0.57 -14.73
N SER A 90 12.76 -0.36 -13.96
CA SER A 90 12.55 -1.76 -14.36
C SER A 90 11.09 -2.05 -14.75
N GLY A 91 10.16 -1.19 -14.33
CA GLY A 91 8.72 -1.35 -14.46
C GLY A 91 8.12 -0.85 -15.77
N PRO A 92 6.78 -0.85 -15.88
CA PRO A 92 6.08 -0.23 -16.99
C PRO A 92 6.28 1.29 -17.00
N GLU A 93 6.62 1.87 -18.16
CA GLU A 93 6.89 3.32 -18.33
C GLU A 93 5.77 4.26 -17.85
N ALA A 94 4.53 3.78 -17.72
CA ALA A 94 3.37 4.59 -17.37
C ALA A 94 3.04 4.63 -15.87
N LEU A 95 3.79 3.93 -15.00
CA LEU A 95 3.48 3.84 -13.57
C LEU A 95 4.48 4.64 -12.72
N ASP A 96 3.98 5.70 -12.09
CA ASP A 96 4.68 6.48 -11.06
C ASP A 96 4.64 5.70 -9.72
N ILE A 97 5.66 4.88 -9.48
CA ILE A 97 5.75 4.03 -8.28
C ILE A 97 5.95 4.91 -7.06
N THR A 98 6.73 5.98 -7.17
CA THR A 98 6.97 6.95 -6.10
C THR A 98 5.65 7.48 -5.57
N ARG A 99 4.79 8.01 -6.45
CA ARG A 99 3.47 8.50 -6.08
C ARG A 99 2.63 7.41 -5.42
N VAL A 100 2.53 6.23 -6.04
CA VAL A 100 1.71 5.14 -5.50
C VAL A 100 2.20 4.79 -4.09
N MET A 101 3.49 4.52 -3.94
CA MET A 101 4.07 4.07 -2.68
C MET A 101 4.05 5.14 -1.61
N ASP A 102 4.17 6.43 -1.96
CA ASP A 102 3.99 7.53 -1.02
C ASP A 102 2.59 7.53 -0.40
N THR A 103 1.53 7.25 -1.18
CA THR A 103 0.18 7.10 -0.61
C THR A 103 0.08 5.95 0.39
N TRP A 104 0.85 4.87 0.20
CA TRP A 104 0.81 3.71 1.10
C TRP A 104 1.75 3.81 2.31
N THR A 105 2.85 4.57 2.20
CA THR A 105 3.93 4.58 3.19
C THR A 105 3.98 5.83 4.05
N ARG A 106 3.46 6.96 3.55
CA ARG A 106 3.47 8.26 4.26
C ARG A 106 2.15 8.59 4.96
N GLN A 107 1.15 7.74 4.83
CA GLN A 107 -0.16 7.87 5.47
C GLN A 107 -0.37 6.73 6.46
N MET A 108 -0.98 7.04 7.61
CA MET A 108 -1.43 6.02 8.58
C MET A 108 -2.74 5.37 8.13
N GLY A 109 -3.00 4.14 8.56
CA GLY A 109 -4.18 3.39 8.17
C GLY A 109 -4.11 2.82 6.76
N PHE A 110 -5.25 2.26 6.34
CA PHE A 110 -5.45 1.65 5.03
C PHE A 110 -6.89 1.91 4.54
N PRO A 111 -7.13 1.82 3.22
CA PRO A 111 -8.46 2.07 2.67
C PRO A 111 -9.38 0.85 2.80
N VAL A 112 -10.68 1.13 2.95
CA VAL A 112 -11.76 0.22 2.56
C VAL A 112 -12.31 0.65 1.19
N VAL A 113 -12.49 -0.30 0.29
CA VAL A 113 -13.08 -0.06 -1.04
C VAL A 113 -14.50 -0.58 -1.05
N THR A 114 -15.46 0.33 -1.20
CA THR A 114 -16.88 0.02 -1.41
C THR A 114 -17.13 -0.17 -2.90
N VAL A 115 -17.75 -1.29 -3.26
CA VAL A 115 -18.00 -1.68 -4.65
C VAL A 115 -19.49 -1.64 -4.93
N THR A 116 -19.91 -0.84 -5.92
CA THR A 116 -21.27 -0.90 -6.47
C THR A 116 -21.27 -1.82 -7.69
N PRO A 117 -21.82 -3.05 -7.61
CA PRO A 117 -21.68 -4.04 -8.66
C PRO A 117 -22.52 -3.72 -9.91
N GLN A 118 -22.06 -4.21 -11.07
CA GLN A 118 -22.81 -4.22 -12.33
C GLN A 118 -22.59 -5.55 -13.06
N ARG A 119 -23.45 -5.87 -14.02
CA ARG A 119 -23.28 -7.07 -14.85
C ARG A 119 -21.90 -7.06 -15.54
N GLY A 120 -21.05 -8.02 -15.18
CA GLY A 120 -19.71 -8.17 -15.74
C GLY A 120 -18.60 -7.37 -15.05
N GLY A 121 -18.87 -6.69 -13.94
CA GLY A 121 -17.87 -5.90 -13.21
C GLY A 121 -18.48 -5.03 -12.10
N PHE A 122 -18.07 -3.78 -12.05
CA PHE A 122 -18.58 -2.77 -11.12
C PHE A 122 -18.97 -1.50 -11.87
N ARG A 123 -19.98 -0.81 -11.35
CA ARG A 123 -20.39 0.52 -11.79
C ARG A 123 -19.53 1.60 -11.14
N GLU A 124 -19.19 1.40 -9.88
CA GLU A 124 -18.49 2.40 -9.07
C GLU A 124 -17.59 1.72 -8.04
N LEU A 125 -16.40 2.28 -7.86
CA LEU A 125 -15.53 2.03 -6.72
C LEU A 125 -15.39 3.31 -5.90
N ARG A 126 -15.57 3.20 -4.59
CA ARG A 126 -15.36 4.30 -3.66
C ARG A 126 -14.39 3.89 -2.58
N GLN A 127 -13.37 4.69 -2.32
CA GLN A 127 -12.45 4.47 -1.21
C GLN A 127 -12.73 5.41 -0.04
N SER A 128 -12.41 4.95 1.16
CA SER A 128 -12.32 5.75 2.38
C SER A 128 -11.35 5.07 3.33
N ARG A 129 -10.76 5.80 4.29
CA ARG A 129 -9.97 5.19 5.36
C ARG A 129 -10.85 4.21 6.15
N PHE A 130 -10.30 3.05 6.48
CA PHE A 130 -10.95 2.12 7.40
C PHE A 130 -10.55 2.44 8.85
N LEU A 131 -11.55 2.53 9.72
CA LEU A 131 -11.36 2.60 11.18
C LEU A 131 -12.22 1.54 11.86
N ALA A 132 -11.63 0.87 12.86
CA ALA A 132 -12.36 -0.10 13.68
C ALA A 132 -13.41 0.57 14.56
N ASP A 133 -13.13 1.78 15.04
CA ASP A 133 -14.08 2.63 15.78
C ASP A 133 -14.14 4.03 15.15
N PRO A 134 -15.06 4.25 14.18
CA PRO A 134 -15.27 5.57 13.60
C PRO A 134 -15.77 6.62 14.61
N ALA A 135 -16.38 6.22 15.73
CA ALA A 135 -16.85 7.16 16.74
C ALA A 135 -15.70 7.80 17.52
N ALA A 136 -14.52 7.16 17.55
CA ALA A 136 -13.32 7.69 18.19
C ALA A 136 -12.84 9.02 17.60
N LEU A 137 -13.27 9.36 16.38
CA LEU A 137 -12.98 10.65 15.73
C LEU A 137 -13.64 11.84 16.43
N GLY A 138 -14.78 11.63 17.10
CA GLY A 138 -15.58 12.73 17.66
C GLY A 138 -15.90 13.78 16.59
N ASP A 139 -15.50 15.04 16.86
CA ASP A 139 -15.68 16.18 15.95
C ASP A 139 -14.50 16.40 14.99
N GLN A 140 -13.48 15.54 15.01
CA GLN A 140 -12.32 15.66 14.11
C GLN A 140 -12.75 15.32 12.67
N GLN A 141 -12.37 16.18 11.72
CA GLN A 141 -12.56 15.86 10.31
C GLN A 141 -11.51 14.86 9.84
N GLU A 142 -11.94 13.67 9.44
CA GLU A 142 -11.13 12.79 8.58
C GLU A 142 -11.07 13.41 7.18
N GLY A 143 -9.98 14.11 6.89
CA GLY A 143 -9.73 14.67 5.57
C GLY A 143 -8.32 14.36 5.10
N GLY A 144 -8.18 14.14 3.79
CA GLY A 144 -6.88 14.08 3.12
C GLY A 144 -6.29 12.68 2.90
N TYR A 145 -6.94 11.62 3.40
CA TYR A 145 -6.52 10.25 3.12
C TYR A 145 -7.00 9.78 1.75
N LEU A 146 -6.06 9.54 0.84
CA LEU A 146 -6.34 9.02 -0.49
C LEU A 146 -5.21 8.07 -0.90
N TRP A 147 -5.57 6.87 -1.37
CA TRP A 147 -4.62 5.88 -1.86
C TRP A 147 -4.74 5.68 -3.36
N ASP A 148 -3.62 5.47 -4.03
CA ASP A 148 -3.61 4.92 -5.38
C ASP A 148 -3.66 3.38 -5.25
N ILE A 149 -4.85 2.80 -5.44
CA ILE A 149 -5.13 1.39 -5.12
C ILE A 149 -5.10 0.53 -6.40
N PRO A 150 -4.19 -0.47 -6.50
CA PRO A 150 -4.21 -1.47 -7.56
C PRO A 150 -5.27 -2.53 -7.26
N VAL A 151 -6.47 -2.37 -7.82
CA VAL A 151 -7.60 -3.28 -7.59
C VAL A 151 -7.52 -4.47 -8.55
N THR A 152 -7.62 -5.69 -7.99
CA THR A 152 -7.81 -6.92 -8.77
C THR A 152 -9.19 -7.50 -8.51
N TYR A 153 -9.87 -7.96 -9.56
CA TYR A 153 -11.18 -8.62 -9.42
C TYR A 153 -11.39 -9.73 -10.44
N THR A 154 -12.29 -10.65 -10.10
CA THR A 154 -12.81 -11.72 -10.98
C THR A 154 -14.33 -11.67 -10.99
N THR A 155 -14.97 -12.25 -11.99
CA THR A 155 -16.45 -12.28 -12.08
C THR A 155 -16.95 -13.71 -12.15
N ALA A 156 -18.21 -13.94 -11.78
CA ALA A 156 -18.82 -15.27 -11.91
C ALA A 156 -18.78 -15.82 -13.35
N SER A 157 -18.79 -14.94 -14.35
CA SER A 157 -18.71 -15.29 -15.77
C SER A 157 -17.29 -15.58 -16.28
N SER A 158 -16.25 -15.18 -15.55
CA SER A 158 -14.86 -15.31 -15.99
C SER A 158 -13.90 -15.36 -14.80
N GLY A 159 -13.13 -16.45 -14.71
CA GLY A 159 -12.04 -16.59 -13.73
C GLY A 159 -10.77 -15.82 -14.09
N LYS A 160 -10.77 -15.04 -15.19
CA LYS A 160 -9.65 -14.17 -15.54
C LYS A 160 -9.55 -13.04 -14.50
N VAL A 161 -8.34 -12.81 -13.98
CA VAL A 161 -8.05 -11.67 -13.11
C VAL A 161 -8.04 -10.40 -13.96
N HIS A 162 -8.90 -9.45 -13.60
CA HIS A 162 -8.92 -8.10 -14.14
C HIS A 162 -8.18 -7.17 -13.18
N ARG A 163 -7.50 -6.16 -13.72
CA ARG A 163 -6.72 -5.15 -12.97
C ARG A 163 -7.26 -3.77 -13.31
N ALA A 164 -7.47 -2.94 -12.29
CA ALA A 164 -7.92 -1.55 -12.40
C ALA A 164 -7.17 -0.69 -11.36
N TRP A 165 -7.10 0.62 -11.60
CA TRP A 165 -6.49 1.57 -10.68
C TRP A 165 -7.55 2.51 -10.14
N LEU A 166 -7.68 2.59 -8.81
CA LEU A 166 -8.51 3.59 -8.14
C LEU A 166 -7.59 4.70 -7.61
N LYS A 167 -7.56 5.85 -8.29
CA LYS A 167 -6.68 7.00 -7.98
C LYS A 167 -7.43 8.22 -7.43
N SER A 168 -8.74 8.11 -7.28
CA SER A 168 -9.66 9.14 -6.78
C SER A 168 -10.56 8.55 -5.69
N ASP A 169 -11.26 9.40 -4.95
CA ASP A 169 -12.21 8.96 -3.92
C ASP A 169 -13.31 8.09 -4.50
N ILE A 170 -13.76 8.43 -5.71
CA ILE A 170 -14.78 7.74 -6.47
C ILE A 170 -14.26 7.56 -7.90
N ASP A 171 -14.38 6.36 -8.43
CA ASP A 171 -14.20 6.06 -9.84
C ASP A 171 -15.46 5.38 -10.37
N SER A 172 -16.07 5.99 -11.39
CA SER A 172 -17.27 5.51 -12.05
C SER A 172 -16.90 5.01 -13.45
N CYS A 173 -17.16 3.73 -13.72
CA CYS A 173 -16.91 3.10 -15.02
C CYS A 173 -18.07 3.30 -16.00
#